data_AF-A0A1M6PSY3-F1
#
_entry.id   AF-A0A1M6PSY3-F1
#
_cell.length_a   1.000
_cell.length_b   1.000
_cell.length_c   1.000
_cell.angle_alpha   90.00
_cell.angle_beta   90.00
_cell.angle_gamma   90.00
#
_symmetry.space_group_name_H-M   'P 1'
#
loop_
_entity.id
_entity.type
_entity.pdbx_description
1 polymer ?
#
loop_
_entity_poly.entity_id
_entity_poly.type
_entity_poly.pdbx_seq_one_letter_code
_entity_poly.pdbx_strand_id
1 'polypeptide(L)'
;MALLIRQTIRQQSLSFWKLLAMIIVSLVMMNIVISVFSKISPMVGSIAGIIALAAAIGTCFRLIYQQIAHYNYKLIQDELVMERVIGRANHLFLSLKLNELESFKPYDQIGTDKVGKTYKFVSGKNTESWYVGEFTRSGDRYRFIIEPNEEIQNAILASMVEK
;
A
#
# COMPACT_ATOMS: atom_id res chain seq x y z
N MET A 1 26.30 7.52 18.89
CA MET A 1 25.37 8.42 18.16
C MET A 1 24.14 7.60 17.81
N ALA A 2 22.92 8.07 18.09
CA ALA A 2 21.72 7.29 17.80
C ALA A 2 21.47 7.28 16.28
N LEU A 3 21.50 6.11 15.67
CA LEU A 3 21.28 5.92 14.25
C LEU A 3 19.76 6.04 13.98
N LEU A 4 19.35 7.03 13.20
CA LEU A 4 17.96 7.29 12.88
C LEU A 4 17.83 7.48 11.36
N ILE A 5 17.38 6.43 10.68
CA ILE A 5 17.12 6.45 9.23
C ILE A 5 15.61 6.49 9.02
N ARG A 6 15.14 7.36 8.12
CA ARG A 6 13.72 7.42 7.72
C ARG A 6 13.60 7.31 6.22
N GLN A 7 12.78 6.37 5.77
CA GLN A 7 12.38 6.25 4.38
C GLN A 7 10.87 6.38 4.28
N THR A 8 10.42 7.24 3.39
CA THR A 8 9.00 7.37 3.06
C THR A 8 8.76 6.80 1.69
N ILE A 9 8.04 5.69 1.64
CA ILE A 9 7.59 5.08 0.40
C ILE A 9 6.19 5.57 0.10
N ARG A 10 6.13 6.54 -0.81
CA ARG A 10 4.86 6.96 -1.38
C ARG A 10 4.42 5.94 -2.40
N GLN A 11 3.15 5.55 -2.31
CA GLN A 11 2.51 4.82 -3.37
C GLN A 11 2.67 5.59 -4.68
N GLN A 12 3.12 4.92 -5.75
CA GLN A 12 3.25 5.55 -7.07
C GLN A 12 1.96 6.31 -7.36
N SER A 13 2.03 7.63 -7.34
CA SER A 13 0.88 8.47 -7.60
C SER A 13 0.42 8.15 -9.01
N LEU A 14 -0.82 7.68 -9.16
CA LEU A 14 -1.45 7.65 -10.47
C LEU A 14 -1.25 9.03 -11.09
N SER A 15 -0.64 9.06 -12.28
CA SER A 15 -0.42 10.32 -13.00
C SER A 15 -1.71 11.12 -13.01
N PHE A 16 -1.63 12.41 -12.69
CA PHE A 16 -2.80 13.30 -12.66
C PHE A 16 -3.64 13.18 -13.93
N TRP A 17 -2.98 12.99 -15.08
CA TRP A 17 -3.62 12.74 -16.37
C TRP A 17 -4.42 11.43 -16.44
N LYS A 18 -3.92 10.36 -15.81
CA LYS A 18 -4.65 9.08 -15.73
C LYS A 18 -5.90 9.20 -14.85
N LEU A 19 -5.81 9.96 -13.76
CA LEU A 19 -6.98 10.27 -12.91
C LEU A 19 -8.00 11.11 -13.68
N LEU A 20 -7.54 12.18 -14.33
CA LEU A 20 -8.39 13.07 -15.11
C LEU A 20 -9.09 12.31 -16.24
N ALA A 21 -8.36 11.46 -16.96
CA ALA A 21 -8.93 10.60 -18.00
C ALA A 21 -9.99 9.64 -17.43
N MET A 22 -9.75 9.01 -16.27
CA MET A 22 -10.74 8.16 -15.61
C MET A 22 -12.02 8.91 -15.24
N ILE A 23 -11.90 10.13 -14.70
CA ILE A 23 -13.05 10.97 -14.36
C ILE A 23 -13.84 11.34 -15.62
N ILE A 24 -13.16 11.78 -16.68
CA ILE A 24 -13.80 12.15 -17.96
C ILE A 24 -14.54 10.94 -18.54
N VAL A 25 -13.90 9.78 -18.60
CA VAL A 25 -14.51 8.55 -19.12
C VAL A 25 -15.73 8.14 -18.29
N SER A 26 -15.65 8.25 -16.96
CA SER A 26 -16.78 7.99 -16.06
C SER A 26 -17.96 8.92 -16.33
N LEU A 27 -17.73 10.22 -16.50
CA LEU A 27 -18.77 11.20 -16.78
C LEU A 27 -19.41 10.97 -18.16
N VAL A 28 -18.60 10.66 -19.17
CA VAL A 28 -19.09 10.34 -20.51
C VAL A 28 -19.97 9.09 -20.48
N MET A 29 -19.52 8.02 -19.79
CA MET A 29 -20.31 6.80 -19.64
C MET A 29 -21.62 7.04 -18.91
N MET A 30 -21.61 7.83 -17.82
CA MET A 30 -22.82 8.22 -17.11
C MET A 30 -23.82 8.93 -18.04
N ASN A 31 -23.35 9.86 -18.86
CA ASN A 31 -24.21 10.59 -19.79
C ASN A 31 -24.79 9.69 -20.89
N ILE A 32 -24.01 8.73 -21.39
CA ILE A 32 -24.48 7.74 -22.37
C ILE A 32 -25.57 6.87 -21.74
N VAL A 33 -25.35 6.36 -20.53
CA VAL A 33 -26.33 5.55 -19.80
C VAL A 33 -27.63 6.33 -19.61
N ILE A 34 -27.57 7.56 -19.08
CA ILE A 34 -28.75 8.39 -18.86
C ILE A 34 -29.51 8.61 -20.18
N SER A 35 -28.81 8.96 -21.27
CA SER A 35 -29.41 9.22 -22.58
C SER A 35 -30.08 7.99 -23.19
N VAL A 36 -29.51 6.80 -22.99
CA VAL A 36 -30.11 5.54 -23.47
C VAL A 36 -31.35 5.18 -22.65
N PHE A 37 -31.28 5.27 -21.32
CA PHE A 37 -32.39 4.91 -20.44
C PHE A 37 -33.53 5.95 -20.45
N SER A 38 -33.24 7.23 -20.67
CA SER A 38 -34.25 8.28 -20.79
C SER A 38 -35.12 8.13 -22.04
N LYS A 39 -34.61 7.48 -23.10
CA LYS A 39 -35.39 7.17 -24.31
C LYS A 39 -36.43 6.07 -24.08
N ILE A 40 -36.25 5.21 -23.08
CA ILE A 40 -37.18 4.13 -22.75
C ILE A 40 -38.31 4.67 -21.87
N SER A 41 -37.96 5.42 -20.82
CA SER A 41 -38.93 6.13 -19.97
C SER A 41 -38.22 7.26 -19.22
N PRO A 42 -38.81 8.46 -19.14
CA PRO A 42 -38.23 9.59 -18.38
C PRO A 42 -37.97 9.23 -16.91
N MET A 43 -38.86 8.45 -16.30
CA MET A 43 -38.74 8.02 -14.90
C MET A 43 -37.55 7.06 -14.69
N VAL A 44 -37.32 6.16 -15.65
CA VAL A 44 -36.18 5.23 -15.63
C VAL A 44 -34.87 5.99 -15.84
N GLY A 45 -34.86 7.02 -16.71
CA GLY A 45 -33.71 7.90 -16.90
C GLY A 45 -33.31 8.64 -15.61
N SER A 46 -34.27 9.15 -14.85
CA SER A 46 -33.99 9.81 -13.55
C SER A 46 -33.40 8.86 -12.51
N ILE A 47 -33.97 7.65 -12.38
CA ILE A 47 -33.46 6.63 -11.44
C ILE A 47 -32.05 6.19 -11.84
N ALA A 48 -31.80 5.96 -13.13
CA ALA A 48 -30.48 5.62 -13.64
C ALA A 48 -29.45 6.73 -13.36
N GLY A 49 -29.84 8.00 -13.48
CA GLY A 49 -28.99 9.15 -13.15
C GLY A 49 -28.57 9.18 -11.67
N ILE A 50 -29.49 8.91 -10.75
CA ILE A 50 -29.19 8.86 -9.30
C ILE A 50 -28.22 7.72 -8.99
N ILE A 51 -28.44 6.53 -9.57
CA ILE A 51 -27.56 5.38 -9.38
C ILE A 51 -26.17 5.67 -9.94
N ALA A 52 -26.08 6.26 -11.14
CA ALA A 52 -24.81 6.61 -11.75
C ALA A 52 -24.04 7.67 -10.94
N LEU A 53 -24.74 8.65 -10.38
CA LEU A 53 -24.13 9.64 -9.49
C LEU A 53 -23.56 8.98 -8.22
N ALA A 54 -24.31 8.10 -7.58
CA ALA A 54 -23.84 7.37 -6.40
C ALA A 54 -22.60 6.51 -6.71
N ALA A 55 -22.58 5.84 -7.87
CA ALA A 55 -21.44 5.06 -8.33
C ALA A 55 -20.20 5.95 -8.59
N ALA A 56 -20.39 7.12 -9.19
CA ALA A 56 -19.31 8.09 -9.43
C ALA A 56 -18.70 8.58 -8.10
N ILE A 57 -19.54 8.96 -7.13
CA ILE A 57 -19.09 9.37 -5.78
C ILE A 57 -18.28 8.26 -5.12
N GLY A 58 -18.81 7.02 -5.12
CA GLY A 58 -18.11 5.87 -4.55
C GLY A 58 -16.76 5.59 -5.21
N THR A 59 -16.68 5.78 -6.53
CA THR A 59 -15.46 5.59 -7.31
C THR A 59 -14.42 6.66 -6.98
N CYS A 60 -14.82 7.93 -6.96
CA CYS A 60 -13.95 9.04 -6.55
C CYS A 60 -13.42 8.85 -5.13
N PHE A 61 -14.28 8.48 -4.19
CA PHE A 61 -13.88 8.23 -2.81
C PHE A 61 -12.83 7.12 -2.71
N ARG A 62 -13.04 6.00 -3.43
CA ARG A 62 -12.09 4.88 -3.46
C ARG A 62 -10.75 5.29 -4.07
N LEU A 63 -10.76 6.07 -5.16
CA LEU A 63 -9.54 6.57 -5.80
C LEU A 63 -8.75 7.47 -4.86
N ILE A 64 -9.41 8.43 -4.21
CA ILE A 64 -8.79 9.32 -3.22
C ILE A 64 -8.20 8.50 -2.08
N TYR A 65 -8.96 7.55 -1.52
CA TYR A 65 -8.50 6.72 -0.40
C TYR A 65 -7.25 5.89 -0.76
N GLN A 66 -7.19 5.36 -1.98
CA GLN A 66 -6.02 4.63 -2.47
C GLN A 66 -4.79 5.51 -2.65
N GLN A 67 -4.94 6.79 -2.99
CA GLN A 67 -3.83 7.70 -3.20
C GLN A 67 -3.25 8.27 -1.90
N ILE A 68 -4.10 8.41 -0.88
CA ILE A 68 -3.73 9.00 0.41
C ILE A 68 -2.89 8.03 1.26
N ALA A 69 -2.94 6.72 0.96
CA ALA A 69 -2.16 5.72 1.66
C ALA A 69 -0.68 5.76 1.22
N HIS A 70 0.21 6.02 2.17
CA HIS A 70 1.66 5.91 1.99
C HIS A 70 2.25 5.04 3.10
N TYR A 71 3.40 4.44 2.85
CA TYR A 71 4.12 3.63 3.85
C TYR A 71 5.37 4.38 4.29
N ASN A 72 5.58 4.46 5.61
CA ASN A 72 6.79 5.00 6.19
C ASN A 72 7.55 3.88 6.89
N TYR A 73 8.85 3.81 6.62
CA TYR A 73 9.79 2.97 7.33
C TYR A 73 10.71 3.87 8.15
N LYS A 74 10.78 3.62 9.44
CA LYS A 74 11.71 4.32 10.33
C LYS A 74 12.57 3.26 10.99
N LEU A 75 13.87 3.39 10.85
CA LEU A 75 14.84 2.63 11.63
C LEU A 75 15.34 3.55 12.74
N ILE A 76 15.02 3.19 13.98
CA ILE A 76 15.40 3.95 15.17
C ILE A 76 16.25 3.02 16.01
N GLN A 77 17.56 3.26 16.03
CA GLN A 77 18.53 2.36 16.66
C GLN A 77 18.40 0.96 16.06
N ASP A 78 17.89 0.00 16.83
CA ASP A 78 17.69 -1.39 16.42
C ASP A 78 16.23 -1.75 16.21
N GLU A 79 15.35 -0.75 16.10
CA GLU A 79 13.91 -0.96 15.90
C GLU A 79 13.46 -0.48 14.52
N LEU A 80 12.93 -1.42 13.73
CA LEU A 80 12.28 -1.18 12.46
C LEU A 80 10.77 -0.95 12.68
N VAL A 81 10.35 0.29 12.47
CA VAL A 81 8.96 0.73 12.58
C VAL A 81 8.37 0.92 11.19
N MET A 82 7.30 0.19 10.90
CA MET A 82 6.52 0.29 9.67
C MET A 82 5.17 0.93 9.99
N GLU A 83 4.96 2.12 9.44
CA GLU A 83 3.73 2.89 9.61
C GLU A 83 2.98 2.97 8.29
N ARG A 84 1.65 2.85 8.37
CA ARG A 84 0.76 3.21 7.28
C ARG A 84 0.22 4.60 7.54
N VAL A 85 0.57 5.54 6.67
CA VAL A 85 0.08 6.92 6.73
C VAL A 85 -1.14 7.04 5.83
N ILE A 86 -2.25 7.50 6.39
CA ILE A 86 -3.44 7.85 5.64
C ILE A 86 -3.72 9.33 5.92
N GLY A 87 -3.31 10.18 5.00
CA GLY A 87 -3.53 11.63 5.07
C GLY A 87 -2.61 12.26 6.11
N ARG A 88 -3.17 12.67 7.24
CA ARG A 88 -2.40 13.19 8.40
C ARG A 88 -2.27 12.18 9.55
N ALA A 89 -2.96 11.04 9.48
CA ALA A 89 -2.93 10.01 10.51
C ALA A 89 -1.82 9.00 10.21
N ASN A 90 -0.92 8.79 11.18
CA ASN A 90 0.09 7.74 11.14
C ASN A 90 -0.43 6.55 11.96
N HIS A 91 -0.76 5.45 11.30
CA HIS A 91 -1.10 4.21 11.99
C HIS A 91 0.15 3.34 12.08
N LEU A 92 0.68 3.17 13.29
CA LEU A 92 1.74 2.21 13.55
C LEU A 92 1.19 0.81 13.29
N PHE A 93 1.78 0.13 12.31
CA PHE A 93 1.23 -1.11 11.80
C PHE A 93 2.06 -2.31 12.26
N LEU A 94 3.38 -2.16 12.27
CA LEU A 94 4.30 -3.17 12.77
C LEU A 94 5.55 -2.48 13.33
N SER A 95 5.97 -2.90 14.52
CA SER A 95 7.26 -2.54 15.11
C SER A 95 8.00 -3.80 15.50
N LEU A 96 9.25 -3.90 15.06
CA LEU A 96 10.09 -5.08 15.20
C LEU A 96 11.51 -4.64 15.57
N LYS A 97 12.10 -5.28 16.57
CA LYS A 97 13.54 -5.14 16.80
C LYS A 97 14.33 -5.99 15.81
N LEU A 98 15.42 -5.48 15.26
CA LEU A 98 16.26 -6.20 14.31
C LEU A 98 16.78 -7.53 14.87
N ASN A 99 16.95 -7.63 16.20
CA ASN A 99 17.32 -8.88 16.87
C ASN A 99 16.19 -9.93 16.93
N GLU A 100 14.93 -9.57 16.69
CA GLU A 100 13.80 -10.51 16.54
C GLU A 100 13.74 -11.07 15.11
N LEU A 101 14.49 -10.50 14.17
CA LEU A 101 14.53 -10.92 12.79
C LEU A 101 15.29 -12.26 12.66
N GLU A 102 14.64 -13.24 12.04
CA GLU A 102 15.19 -14.57 11.77
C GLU A 102 15.80 -14.65 10.38
N SER A 103 15.13 -14.04 9.40
CA SER A 103 15.59 -14.00 8.01
C SER A 103 15.27 -12.65 7.37
N PHE A 104 16.15 -12.20 6.49
CA PHE A 104 15.93 -11.06 5.62
C PHE A 104 16.52 -11.36 4.25
N LYS A 105 15.68 -11.49 3.23
CA LYS A 105 16.10 -11.94 1.91
C LYS A 105 15.28 -11.32 0.79
N PRO A 106 15.81 -11.26 -0.43
CA PRO A 106 15.05 -10.90 -1.62
C PRO A 106 13.75 -11.69 -1.77
N TYR A 107 12.70 -11.06 -2.31
CA TYR A 107 11.36 -11.62 -2.41
C TYR A 107 11.25 -12.86 -3.30
N ASP A 108 12.13 -12.99 -4.29
CA ASP A 108 12.26 -14.17 -5.16
C ASP A 108 12.74 -15.43 -4.39
N GLN A 109 13.44 -15.25 -3.27
CA GLN A 109 13.94 -16.33 -2.41
C GLN A 109 12.96 -16.72 -1.29
N ILE A 110 11.69 -16.30 -1.41
CA ILE A 110 10.66 -16.61 -0.43
C ILE A 110 10.41 -18.12 -0.35
N GLY A 111 10.51 -18.67 0.86
CA GLY A 111 10.17 -20.08 1.10
C GLY A 111 8.65 -20.29 1.11
N THR A 112 8.21 -21.51 0.81
CA THR A 112 6.81 -21.94 0.93
C THR A 112 6.38 -22.23 2.38
N ASP A 113 7.23 -21.91 3.34
CA ASP A 113 6.96 -22.08 4.77
C ASP A 113 5.63 -21.45 5.18
N LYS A 114 4.87 -22.20 5.98
CA LYS A 114 3.59 -21.75 6.53
C LYS A 114 3.83 -20.65 7.56
N VAL A 115 3.41 -19.43 7.25
CA VAL A 115 3.45 -18.28 8.15
C VAL A 115 2.03 -17.94 8.60
N GLY A 116 1.89 -17.52 9.86
CA GLY A 116 0.58 -17.18 10.42
C GLY A 116 -0.02 -15.94 9.76
N LYS A 117 0.80 -14.93 9.48
CA LYS A 117 0.36 -13.71 8.79
C LYS A 117 1.49 -13.02 8.03
N THR A 118 1.15 -12.53 6.85
CA THR A 118 2.04 -11.73 6.00
C THR A 118 1.58 -10.27 5.96
N TYR A 119 2.45 -9.37 6.40
CA TYR A 119 2.27 -7.93 6.32
C TYR A 119 2.93 -7.38 5.05
N LYS A 120 2.15 -6.70 4.21
CA LYS A 120 2.65 -6.16 2.95
C LYS A 120 2.76 -4.64 3.03
N PHE A 121 3.99 -4.15 3.05
CA PHE A 121 4.35 -2.73 3.05
C PHE A 121 5.13 -2.41 1.78
N VAL A 122 4.48 -2.50 0.63
CA VAL A 122 5.10 -2.16 -0.66
C VAL A 122 4.09 -1.39 -1.50
N SER A 123 4.60 -0.40 -2.21
CA SER A 123 3.79 0.44 -3.10
C SER A 123 3.79 -0.05 -4.54
N GLY A 124 4.89 -0.65 -4.98
CA GLY A 124 5.12 -1.02 -6.37
C GLY A 124 4.33 -2.26 -6.81
N LYS A 125 4.41 -2.55 -8.10
CA LYS A 125 4.18 -3.90 -8.64
C LYS A 125 5.50 -4.60 -9.01
N ASN A 126 6.61 -3.87 -9.01
CA ASN A 126 7.92 -4.43 -9.28
C ASN A 126 8.38 -5.20 -8.04
N THR A 127 8.48 -6.52 -8.15
CA THR A 127 8.88 -7.41 -7.05
C THR A 127 10.39 -7.56 -6.91
N GLU A 128 11.19 -7.07 -7.86
CA GLU A 128 12.66 -7.20 -7.86
C GLU A 128 13.32 -6.40 -6.73
N SER A 129 12.71 -5.27 -6.35
CA SER A 129 13.17 -4.41 -5.25
C SER A 129 12.61 -4.82 -3.88
N TRP A 130 11.86 -5.92 -3.81
CA TRP A 130 11.20 -6.32 -2.57
C TRP A 130 12.08 -7.24 -1.75
N TYR A 131 12.05 -7.01 -0.44
CA TYR A 131 12.67 -7.84 0.56
C TYR A 131 11.62 -8.40 1.51
N VAL A 132 11.89 -9.61 1.98
CA VAL A 132 11.05 -10.36 2.89
C VAL A 132 11.81 -10.54 4.18
N GLY A 133 11.21 -10.08 5.27
CA GLY A 133 11.67 -10.37 6.62
C GLY A 133 10.74 -11.35 7.33
N GLU A 134 11.32 -12.27 8.09
CA GLU A 134 10.58 -13.22 8.91
C GLU A 134 11.01 -13.13 10.36
N PHE A 135 10.04 -13.25 11.27
CA PHE A 135 10.25 -13.15 12.70
C PHE A 135 9.20 -13.97 13.43
N THR A 136 9.53 -14.46 14.63
CA THR A 136 8.59 -15.17 15.49
C THR A 136 8.17 -14.29 16.65
N ARG A 137 6.86 -14.19 16.90
CA ARG A 137 6.30 -13.49 18.06
C ARG A 137 5.21 -14.34 18.69
N SER A 138 5.28 -14.55 19.99
CA SER A 138 4.31 -15.37 20.73
C SER A 138 4.14 -16.80 20.18
N GLY A 139 5.19 -17.39 19.61
CA GLY A 139 5.19 -18.74 19.05
C GLY A 139 4.70 -18.85 17.59
N ASP A 140 4.17 -17.76 17.02
CA ASP A 140 3.75 -17.71 15.62
C ASP A 140 4.82 -17.06 14.74
N ARG A 141 5.07 -17.64 13.57
CA ARG A 141 5.97 -17.09 12.56
C ARG A 141 5.22 -16.08 11.69
N TYR A 142 5.74 -14.88 11.63
CA TYR A 142 5.21 -13.77 10.85
C TYR A 142 6.17 -13.41 9.72
N ARG A 143 5.60 -12.82 8.67
CA ARG A 143 6.34 -12.34 7.51
C ARG A 143 5.97 -10.89 7.25
N PHE A 144 6.96 -10.07 6.89
CA PHE A 144 6.72 -8.75 6.32
C PHE A 144 7.43 -8.60 4.99
N ILE A 145 6.84 -7.81 4.09
CA ILE A 145 7.40 -7.50 2.77
C ILE A 145 7.58 -5.99 2.71
N ILE A 146 8.79 -5.54 2.43
CA ILE A 146 9.17 -4.13 2.30
C ILE A 146 9.97 -3.89 1.02
N GLU A 147 10.07 -2.64 0.61
CA GLU A 147 10.88 -2.19 -0.54
C GLU A 147 11.97 -1.22 -0.01
N PRO A 148 12.98 -1.71 0.74
CA PRO A 148 13.94 -0.84 1.41
C PRO A 148 14.80 -0.08 0.39
N ASN A 149 15.25 1.13 0.74
CA ASN A 149 16.38 1.76 0.06
C ASN A 149 17.68 1.08 0.49
N GLU A 150 18.77 1.40 -0.21
CA GLU A 150 20.09 0.84 0.08
C GLU A 150 20.52 1.10 1.54
N GLU A 151 20.19 2.26 2.10
CA GLU A 151 20.52 2.60 3.51
C GLU A 151 19.85 1.67 4.53
N ILE A 152 18.52 1.50 4.45
CA ILE A 152 17.78 0.62 5.36
C ILE A 152 18.17 -0.84 5.12
N GLN A 153 18.34 -1.25 3.86
CA GLN A 153 18.77 -2.59 3.52
C GLN A 153 20.13 -2.92 4.16
N ASN A 154 21.12 -2.04 3.98
CA ASN A 154 22.45 -2.25 4.52
C ASN A 154 22.47 -2.24 6.05
N ALA A 155 21.66 -1.37 6.68
CA ALA A 155 21.53 -1.34 8.13
C ALA A 155 20.94 -2.65 8.70
N ILE A 156 19.89 -3.19 8.05
CA ILE A 156 19.30 -4.47 8.45
C ILE A 156 20.31 -5.60 8.26
N LEU A 157 20.97 -5.68 7.10
CA LEU A 157 21.95 -6.74 6.83
C LEU A 157 23.14 -6.69 7.80
N ALA A 158 23.67 -5.50 8.11
CA ALA A 158 24.74 -5.32 9.09
C ALA A 158 24.33 -5.84 10.48
N SER A 159 23.12 -5.51 10.93
CA SER A 159 22.61 -5.97 12.23
C SER A 159 22.42 -7.49 12.34
N MET A 160 22.26 -8.18 11.20
CA MET A 160 22.13 -9.64 11.16
C MET A 160 23.48 -10.36 11.17
N VAL A 161 24.56 -9.71 10.71
CA VAL A 161 25.92 -10.26 10.70
C VAL A 161 26.58 -10.16 12.07
N GLU A 162 26.23 -9.14 12.86
CA GLU A 162 26.75 -8.95 14.24
C GLU A 162 26.08 -9.87 15.29
N LYS A 163 25.16 -10.75 14.85
CA LYS A 163 24.34 -11.62 15.70
C LYS A 163 24.93 -13.01 15.84
#